data_AF-A0A7S1TD72-F1
#
_entry.id   AF-A0A7S1TD72-F1
#
_cell.length_a   1.000
_cell.length_b   1.000
_cell.length_c   1.000
_cell.angle_alpha   90.00
_cell.angle_beta   90.00
_cell.angle_gamma   90.00
#
_symmetry.space_group_name_H-M   'P 1'
#
loop_
_entity.id
_entity.type
_entity.pdbx_description
1 polymer ?
#
loop_
_entity_poly.entity_id
_entity_poly.type
_entity_poly.pdbx_seq_one_letter_code
_entity_poly.pdbx_strand_id
1 'polypeptide(L)'
;EGMANKVAEMMREKENELKKVTEEMEQWKNSLKEAKRVILELKDHHDGDHDHPDGKGNHDAKQNRVADYEEHIRNLQEDVKVKQNAIEELQRKNEISAMEASASDEEISRLRSKINRIEEDRARITQELKSTRTQAMSSKGRDFDASELRESEAKGSSRGPSFSIEGDSRNYDELEEQLAFSEQLNIRLALLAQ
;
A
#
# COMPACT_ATOMS: atom_id res chain seq x y z
N GLU A 1 12.17 0.15 -9.59
CA GLU A 1 12.77 0.72 -8.36
C GLU A 1 12.28 2.14 -8.02
N GLY A 2 11.78 2.95 -8.95
CA GLY A 2 11.41 4.35 -8.67
C GLY A 2 10.16 4.59 -7.81
N MET A 3 9.08 3.79 -7.95
CA MET A 3 7.83 4.06 -7.23
C MET A 3 7.87 3.64 -5.76
N ALA A 4 8.47 2.50 -5.43
CA ALA A 4 8.56 2.02 -4.04
C ALA A 4 9.40 2.95 -3.15
N ASN A 5 10.51 3.48 -3.68
CA ASN A 5 11.33 4.46 -2.98
C ASN A 5 10.57 5.78 -2.75
N LYS A 6 9.78 6.23 -3.74
CA LYS A 6 8.99 7.45 -3.62
C LYS A 6 7.86 7.32 -2.61
N VAL A 7 7.21 6.16 -2.51
CA VAL A 7 6.20 5.86 -1.49
C VAL A 7 6.84 5.81 -0.10
N ALA A 8 8.00 5.16 0.05
CA ALA A 8 8.73 5.12 1.32
C ALA A 8 9.17 6.52 1.79
N GLU A 9 9.58 7.38 0.86
CA GLU A 9 9.97 8.76 1.16
C GLU A 9 8.78 9.61 1.60
N MET A 10 7.63 9.51 0.91
CA MET A 10 6.39 10.18 1.32
C MET A 10 5.88 9.71 2.68
N MET A 11 5.93 8.41 2.97
CA MET A 11 5.54 7.87 4.28
C MET A 11 6.42 8.43 5.39
N ARG A 12 7.74 8.51 5.16
CA ARG A 12 8.69 9.09 6.11
C ARG A 12 8.46 10.58 6.35
N GLU A 13 8.12 11.33 5.30
CA GLU A 13 7.79 12.75 5.40
C GLU A 13 6.51 12.97 6.22
N LYS A 14 5.47 12.17 5.98
CA LYS A 14 4.21 12.20 6.74
C LYS A 14 4.41 11.83 8.21
N GLU A 15 5.27 10.86 8.50
CA GLU A 15 5.62 10.47 9.87
C GLU A 15 6.35 11.60 10.62
N ASN A 16 7.27 12.30 9.93
CA ASN A 16 7.97 13.45 10.49
C ASN A 16 7.01 14.64 10.76
N GLU A 17 6.08 14.92 9.84
CA GLU A 17 5.03 15.92 10.04
C GLU A 17 4.17 15.60 11.26
N LEU A 18 3.73 14.34 11.40
CA LEU A 18 2.93 13.88 12.53
C LEU A 18 3.67 14.07 13.86
N LYS A 19 4.97 13.73 13.88
CA LYS A 19 5.82 13.90 15.05
C LYS A 19 5.94 15.37 15.46
N LYS A 20 6.19 16.26 14.49
CA LYS A 20 6.28 17.71 14.74
C LYS A 20 4.98 18.28 15.32
N VAL A 21 3.84 17.92 14.73
CA VAL A 21 2.53 18.37 15.22
C VAL A 21 2.26 17.88 16.65
N THR A 22 2.67 16.66 16.97
CA THR A 22 2.54 16.08 18.31
C THR A 22 3.40 16.82 19.33
N GLU A 23 4.64 17.15 18.99
CA GLU A 23 5.55 17.93 19.83
C GLU A 23 5.01 19.35 20.09
N GLU A 24 4.50 20.01 19.04
CA GLU A 24 3.83 21.31 19.18
C GLU A 24 2.62 21.20 20.13
N MET A 25 1.78 20.18 20.00
CA MET A 25 0.61 20.03 20.87
C MET A 25 0.99 19.86 22.36
N GLU A 26 2.04 19.10 22.67
CA GLU A 26 2.51 18.98 24.05
C GLU A 26 3.10 20.28 24.60
N GLN A 27 3.77 21.08 23.77
CA GLN A 27 4.20 22.42 24.17
C GLN A 27 2.99 23.31 24.52
N TRP A 28 1.96 23.32 23.68
CA TRP A 28 0.74 24.12 23.93
C TRP A 28 -0.01 23.66 25.18
N LYS A 29 -0.08 22.36 25.42
CA LYS A 29 -0.68 21.79 26.64
C LYS A 29 0.08 22.20 27.90
N ASN A 30 1.41 22.28 27.84
CA ASN A 30 2.22 22.78 28.95
C ASN A 30 2.01 24.28 29.18
N SER A 31 1.96 25.08 28.12
CA SER A 31 1.63 26.51 28.20
C SER A 31 0.25 26.75 28.82
N LEU A 32 -0.75 25.93 28.48
CA LEU A 32 -2.09 26.02 29.06
C LEU A 32 -2.11 25.67 30.55
N LYS A 33 -1.34 24.65 30.98
CA LYS A 33 -1.19 24.32 32.41
C LYS A 33 -0.56 25.48 33.17
N GLU A 34 0.45 26.11 32.60
CA GLU A 34 1.14 27.25 33.22
C GLU A 34 0.23 28.48 33.33
N ALA A 35 -0.51 28.81 32.27
CA ALA A 35 -1.49 29.89 32.32
C ALA A 35 -2.56 29.66 33.41
N LYS A 36 -3.05 28.42 33.55
CA LYS A 36 -3.99 28.05 34.63
C LYS A 36 -3.37 28.22 36.02
N ARG A 37 -2.10 27.85 36.20
CA ARG A 37 -1.37 28.03 37.47
C ARG A 37 -1.29 29.51 37.85
N VAL A 38 -0.89 30.37 36.92
CA VAL A 38 -0.78 31.82 37.15
C VAL A 38 -2.13 32.44 37.54
N ILE A 39 -3.23 32.01 36.92
CA ILE A 39 -4.56 32.51 37.27
C ILE A 39 -4.98 32.07 38.68
N LEU A 40 -4.70 30.82 39.06
CA LEU A 40 -4.95 30.33 40.43
C LEU A 40 -4.16 31.14 41.46
N GLU A 41 -2.87 31.39 41.21
CA GLU A 41 -2.03 32.23 42.09
C GLU A 41 -2.56 33.66 42.22
N LEU A 42 -3.00 34.26 41.12
CA LEU A 42 -3.62 35.60 41.15
C LEU A 42 -4.95 35.63 41.90
N LYS A 43 -5.70 34.52 41.90
CA LYS A 43 -6.99 34.38 42.58
C LYS A 43 -6.84 34.10 44.07
N ASP A 44 -5.80 33.40 44.50
CA ASP A 44 -5.50 33.18 45.92
C ASP A 44 -5.02 34.46 46.64
N HIS A 45 -4.55 35.48 45.89
CA HIS A 45 -4.25 36.81 46.44
C HIS A 45 -5.50 37.72 46.57
N HIS A 46 -6.71 37.21 46.29
CA HIS A 46 -7.97 37.95 46.38
C HIS A 46 -8.63 37.86 47.77
N ASP A 47 -8.27 36.89 48.61
CA ASP A 47 -8.89 36.67 49.92
C ASP A 47 -8.15 37.36 51.09
N GLY A 48 -7.10 38.13 50.79
CA GLY A 48 -6.12 38.60 51.78
C GLY A 48 -6.19 40.03 52.28
N ASP A 49 -6.94 40.96 51.65
CA ASP A 49 -6.92 42.38 52.08
C ASP A 49 -8.32 42.98 52.16
N HIS A 50 -8.81 43.04 53.40
CA HIS A 50 -9.93 43.88 53.81
C HIS A 50 -9.47 45.34 53.98
N ASP A 51 -10.22 46.24 53.35
CA ASP A 51 -10.48 47.63 53.73
C ASP A 51 -9.36 48.70 53.53
N HIS A 52 -9.13 49.14 52.29
CA HIS A 52 -8.64 50.50 52.00
C HIS A 52 -9.42 51.18 50.85
N PRO A 53 -9.91 52.43 51.03
CA PRO A 53 -10.89 53.06 50.13
C PRO A 53 -10.32 53.60 48.81
N ASP A 54 -9.00 53.57 48.60
CA ASP A 54 -8.35 54.06 47.36
C ASP A 54 -8.15 52.96 46.28
N GLY A 55 -8.64 51.74 46.52
CA GLY A 55 -8.32 50.54 45.72
C GLY A 55 -9.16 50.27 44.47
N LYS A 56 -10.24 51.03 44.19
CA LYS A 56 -11.18 50.71 43.09
C LYS A 56 -10.51 50.62 41.72
N GLY A 57 -9.62 51.55 41.38
CA GLY A 57 -8.93 51.54 40.08
C GLY A 57 -7.99 50.34 39.89
N ASN A 58 -7.43 49.78 40.98
CA ASN A 58 -6.54 48.63 40.92
C ASN A 58 -7.32 47.30 40.89
N HIS A 59 -8.53 47.28 41.46
CA HIS A 59 -9.43 46.12 41.38
C HIS A 59 -10.02 45.96 39.98
N ASP A 60 -10.43 47.06 39.33
CA ASP A 60 -10.98 47.05 37.97
C ASP A 60 -9.91 46.65 36.94
N ALA A 61 -8.67 47.15 37.08
CA ALA A 61 -7.55 46.77 36.22
C ALA A 61 -7.17 45.28 36.36
N LYS A 62 -7.27 44.72 37.57
CA LYS A 62 -7.02 43.29 37.82
C LYS A 62 -8.15 42.41 37.27
N GLN A 63 -9.42 42.83 37.41
CA GLN A 63 -10.56 42.11 36.85
C GLN A 63 -10.53 42.07 35.31
N ASN A 64 -10.15 43.18 34.66
CA ASN A 64 -9.98 43.20 33.21
C ASN A 64 -8.88 42.22 32.75
N ARG A 65 -7.73 42.16 33.45
CA ARG A 65 -6.68 41.17 33.12
C ARG A 65 -7.14 39.72 33.30
N VAL A 66 -7.93 39.43 34.32
CA VAL A 66 -8.49 38.07 34.51
C VAL A 66 -9.41 37.70 33.36
N ALA A 67 -10.29 38.62 32.94
CA ALA A 67 -11.17 38.41 31.79
C ALA A 67 -10.39 38.17 30.49
N ASP A 68 -9.32 38.96 30.24
CA ASP A 68 -8.45 38.77 29.08
C ASP A 68 -7.76 37.39 29.09
N TYR A 69 -7.30 36.93 30.25
CA TYR A 69 -6.69 35.60 30.38
C TYR A 69 -7.71 34.46 30.24
N GLU A 70 -8.93 34.63 30.74
CA GLU A 70 -10.00 33.64 30.57
C GLU A 70 -10.41 33.50 29.09
N GLU A 71 -10.49 34.61 28.36
CA GLU A 71 -10.73 34.61 26.92
C GLU A 71 -9.56 33.94 26.17
N HIS A 72 -8.32 34.28 26.53
CA HIS A 72 -7.14 33.65 25.92
C HIS A 72 -7.13 32.14 26.14
N ILE A 73 -7.41 31.68 27.37
CA ILE A 73 -7.52 30.24 27.69
C ILE A 73 -8.61 29.57 26.85
N ARG A 74 -9.77 30.20 26.68
CA ARG A 74 -10.85 29.65 25.88
C ARG A 74 -10.43 29.46 24.42
N ASN A 75 -9.74 30.45 23.87
CA ASN A 75 -9.22 30.38 22.49
C ASN A 75 -8.16 29.28 22.37
N LEU A 76 -7.23 29.17 23.32
CA LEU A 76 -6.23 28.09 23.36
C LEU A 76 -6.89 26.71 23.47
N GLN A 77 -7.96 26.57 24.24
CA GLN A 77 -8.69 25.31 24.39
C GLN A 77 -9.38 24.89 23.09
N GLU A 78 -9.96 25.83 22.34
CA GLU A 78 -10.56 25.55 21.05
C GLU A 78 -9.48 25.16 20.01
N ASP A 79 -8.36 25.88 19.98
CA ASP A 79 -7.22 25.54 19.10
C ASP A 79 -6.67 24.14 19.37
N VAL A 80 -6.53 23.77 20.65
CA VAL A 80 -6.11 22.42 21.05
C VAL A 80 -7.12 21.39 20.56
N LYS A 81 -8.41 21.63 20.69
CA LYS A 81 -9.46 20.72 20.23
C LYS A 81 -9.44 20.52 18.71
N VAL A 82 -9.26 21.61 17.95
CA VAL A 82 -9.13 21.54 16.49
C VAL A 82 -7.91 20.73 16.08
N LYS A 83 -6.75 20.97 16.71
CA LYS A 83 -5.52 20.22 16.44
C LYS A 83 -5.64 18.75 16.84
N GLN A 84 -6.29 18.44 17.97
CA GLN A 84 -6.55 17.08 18.42
C GLN A 84 -7.35 16.30 17.36
N ASN A 85 -8.43 16.89 16.84
CA ASN A 85 -9.24 16.27 15.79
C ASN A 85 -8.42 16.03 14.51
N ALA A 86 -7.56 16.98 14.11
CA ALA A 86 -6.69 16.83 12.95
C ALA A 86 -5.68 15.68 13.12
N ILE A 87 -5.12 15.51 14.32
CA ILE A 87 -4.23 14.37 14.64
C ILE A 87 -4.97 13.05 14.54
N GLU A 88 -6.17 12.95 15.11
CA GLU A 88 -6.99 11.73 15.03
C GLU A 88 -7.32 11.36 13.56
N GLU A 89 -7.61 12.36 12.72
CA GLU A 89 -7.84 12.14 11.31
C GLU A 89 -6.57 11.66 10.58
N LEU A 90 -5.42 12.26 10.87
CA LEU A 90 -4.13 11.85 10.30
C LEU A 90 -3.75 10.43 10.75
N GLN A 91 -4.00 10.08 12.00
CA GLN A 91 -3.76 8.74 12.53
C GLN A 91 -4.62 7.70 11.80
N ARG A 92 -5.93 7.94 11.63
CA ARG A 92 -6.79 7.04 10.83
C ARG A 92 -6.31 6.88 9.40
N LYS A 93 -5.93 7.99 8.74
CA LYS A 93 -5.40 7.94 7.36
C LYS A 93 -4.14 7.08 7.29
N ASN A 94 -3.23 7.24 8.26
CA ASN A 94 -2.00 6.46 8.31
C ASN A 94 -2.27 4.96 8.53
N GLU A 95 -3.21 4.61 9.41
CA GLU A 95 -3.63 3.21 9.62
C GLU A 95 -4.18 2.58 8.34
N ILE A 96 -5.05 3.30 7.61
CA ILE A 96 -5.60 2.83 6.33
C ILE A 96 -4.47 2.61 5.32
N SER A 97 -3.57 3.58 5.16
CA SER A 97 -2.43 3.46 4.23
C SER A 97 -1.49 2.32 4.61
N ALA A 98 -1.27 2.06 5.90
CA ALA A 98 -0.47 0.93 6.36
C ALA A 98 -1.14 -0.42 6.03
N MET A 99 -2.47 -0.52 6.17
CA MET A 99 -3.22 -1.73 5.79
C MET A 99 -3.17 -1.97 4.27
N GLU A 100 -3.34 -0.93 3.46
CA GLU A 100 -3.25 -1.01 1.98
C GLU A 100 -1.85 -1.41 1.51
N ALA A 101 -0.81 -0.90 2.15
CA ALA A 101 0.58 -1.29 1.87
C ALA A 101 0.79 -2.77 2.19
N SER A 102 0.32 -3.25 3.35
CA SER A 102 0.43 -4.66 3.73
C SER A 102 -0.29 -5.59 2.75
N ALA A 103 -1.51 -5.22 2.31
CA ALA A 103 -2.26 -6.00 1.34
C ALA A 103 -1.55 -6.05 -0.03
N SER A 104 -0.94 -4.94 -0.45
CA SER A 104 -0.15 -4.86 -1.68
C SER A 104 1.11 -5.72 -1.61
N ASP A 105 1.81 -5.73 -0.47
CA ASP A 105 3.00 -6.56 -0.27
C ASP A 105 2.67 -8.07 -0.32
N GLU A 106 1.51 -8.47 0.22
CA GLU A 106 1.02 -9.85 0.09
C GLU A 106 0.74 -10.22 -1.37
N GLU A 107 0.10 -9.33 -2.13
CA GLU A 107 -0.19 -9.55 -3.55
C GLU A 107 1.11 -9.66 -4.36
N ILE A 108 2.09 -8.77 -4.12
CA ILE A 108 3.41 -8.84 -4.72
C ILE A 108 4.08 -10.19 -4.41
N SER A 109 3.99 -10.67 -3.17
CA SER A 109 4.53 -11.96 -2.75
C SER A 109 3.86 -13.14 -3.48
N ARG A 110 2.53 -13.10 -3.61
CA ARG A 110 1.76 -14.10 -4.39
C ARG A 110 2.16 -14.10 -5.86
N LEU A 111 2.30 -12.92 -6.48
CA LEU A 111 2.71 -12.78 -7.87
C LEU A 111 4.13 -13.29 -8.11
N ARG A 112 5.08 -12.94 -7.24
CA ARG A 112 6.46 -13.47 -7.28
C ARG A 112 6.48 -15.00 -7.19
N SER A 113 5.65 -15.57 -6.32
CA SER A 113 5.53 -17.03 -6.19
C SER A 113 4.97 -17.69 -7.46
N LYS A 114 3.99 -17.06 -8.12
CA LYS A 114 3.47 -17.53 -9.43
C LYS A 114 4.55 -17.48 -10.51
N ILE A 115 5.32 -16.38 -10.58
CA ILE A 115 6.41 -16.22 -11.54
C ILE A 115 7.44 -17.35 -11.37
N ASN A 116 7.89 -17.63 -10.14
CA ASN A 116 8.85 -18.70 -9.90
C ASN A 116 8.35 -20.07 -10.41
N ARG A 117 7.07 -20.40 -10.18
CA ARG A 117 6.48 -21.64 -10.69
C ARG A 117 6.48 -21.71 -12.21
N ILE A 118 6.12 -20.61 -12.87
CA ILE A 118 6.14 -20.51 -14.34
C ILE A 118 7.57 -20.68 -14.86
N GLU A 119 8.56 -20.11 -14.18
CA GLU A 119 9.98 -20.27 -14.55
C GLU A 119 10.48 -21.70 -14.39
N GLU A 120 10.10 -22.38 -13.31
CA GLU A 120 10.38 -23.80 -13.08
C GLU A 120 9.77 -24.68 -14.18
N ASP A 121 8.50 -24.46 -14.52
CA ASP A 121 7.82 -25.23 -15.56
C ASP A 121 8.40 -24.95 -16.95
N ARG A 122 8.76 -23.69 -17.25
CA ARG A 122 9.48 -23.34 -18.47
C ARG A 122 10.82 -24.08 -18.56
N ALA A 123 11.57 -24.16 -17.45
CA ALA A 123 12.85 -24.87 -17.43
C ALA A 123 12.65 -26.37 -17.69
N ARG A 124 11.63 -26.98 -17.07
CA ARG A 124 11.25 -28.39 -17.27
C ARG A 124 10.89 -28.68 -18.73
N ILE A 125 9.97 -27.90 -19.31
CA ILE A 125 9.55 -28.04 -20.72
C ILE A 125 10.76 -27.89 -21.65
N THR A 126 11.64 -26.92 -21.38
CA THR A 126 12.85 -26.73 -22.18
C THR A 126 13.77 -27.96 -22.12
N GLN A 127 13.90 -28.60 -20.96
CA GLN A 127 14.68 -29.82 -20.79
C GLN A 127 14.04 -31.02 -21.52
N GLU A 128 12.73 -31.19 -21.41
CA GLU A 128 11.97 -32.23 -22.10
C GLU A 128 12.07 -32.11 -23.61
N LEU A 129 11.95 -30.89 -24.15
CA LEU A 129 12.14 -30.59 -25.57
C LEU A 129 13.56 -30.91 -26.05
N LYS A 130 14.59 -30.62 -25.24
CA LYS A 130 15.97 -31.01 -25.57
C LYS A 130 16.14 -32.53 -25.58
N SER A 131 15.55 -33.24 -24.61
CA SER A 131 15.61 -34.70 -24.52
C SER A 131 14.93 -35.38 -25.71
N THR A 132 13.70 -34.99 -26.03
CA THR A 132 12.95 -35.51 -27.19
C THR A 132 13.66 -35.22 -28.50
N ARG A 133 14.26 -34.03 -28.66
CA ARG A 133 15.08 -33.71 -29.83
C ARG A 133 16.29 -34.65 -29.97
N THR A 134 17.00 -34.93 -28.88
CA THR A 134 18.12 -35.88 -28.89
C THR A 134 17.67 -37.31 -29.21
N GLN A 135 16.55 -37.77 -28.63
CA GLN A 135 15.98 -39.09 -28.92
C GLN A 135 15.57 -39.23 -30.40
N ALA A 136 14.94 -38.20 -30.97
CA ALA A 136 14.54 -38.19 -32.38
C ALA A 136 15.74 -38.17 -33.35
N MET A 137 16.85 -37.54 -32.97
CA MET A 137 18.09 -37.57 -33.76
C MET A 137 18.82 -38.90 -33.63
N SER A 138 18.76 -39.56 -32.46
CA SER A 138 19.33 -40.89 -32.25
C SER A 138 18.53 -42.00 -32.95
N SER A 139 17.20 -41.87 -33.08
CA SER A 139 16.37 -42.84 -33.80
C SER A 139 16.51 -42.75 -35.31
N LYS A 140 16.88 -41.59 -35.87
CA LYS A 140 17.23 -41.44 -37.31
C LYS A 140 18.59 -42.05 -37.69
N GLY A 141 19.41 -42.44 -36.71
CA GLY A 141 20.70 -43.10 -36.92
C GLY A 141 20.68 -44.61 -36.73
N ARG A 142 19.52 -45.22 -36.48
CA ARG A 142 19.36 -46.69 -36.56
C ARG A 142 18.71 -47.00 -37.89
N ASP A 143 19.44 -47.72 -38.71
CA ASP A 143 19.08 -48.16 -40.04
C ASP A 143 17.61 -48.58 -40.10
N PHE A 144 16.84 -47.83 -40.87
CA PHE A 144 15.58 -48.33 -41.41
C PHE A 144 15.98 -49.41 -42.42
N ASP A 145 16.08 -50.65 -41.95
CA ASP A 145 16.28 -51.81 -42.80
C ASP A 145 15.03 -51.94 -43.68
N ALA A 146 15.13 -51.44 -44.91
CA ALA A 146 14.07 -51.40 -45.90
C ALA A 146 13.69 -52.81 -46.42
N SER A 147 14.12 -53.86 -45.73
CA SER A 147 13.93 -55.26 -46.08
C SER A 147 12.59 -55.84 -45.59
N GLU A 148 11.84 -55.18 -44.70
CA GLU A 148 10.53 -55.66 -44.20
C GLU A 148 9.30 -55.11 -44.96
N LEU A 149 9.48 -54.32 -46.03
CA LEU A 149 8.38 -53.73 -46.81
C LEU A 149 8.04 -54.49 -48.11
N ARG A 150 8.28 -55.80 -48.15
CA ARG A 150 7.91 -56.67 -49.27
C ARG A 150 7.15 -57.92 -48.83
N GLU A 151 6.11 -57.79 -48.03
CA GLU A 151 5.15 -58.89 -47.89
C GLU A 151 3.81 -58.46 -47.27
N SER A 152 3.03 -57.66 -48.00
CA SER A 152 1.56 -57.65 -47.84
C SER A 152 0.86 -56.79 -48.90
N GLU A 153 1.14 -57.03 -50.18
CA GLU A 153 0.15 -56.76 -51.23
C GLU A 153 -0.83 -57.93 -51.28
N ALA A 154 -1.75 -58.01 -50.32
CA ALA A 154 -2.95 -58.81 -50.48
C ALA A 154 -3.98 -58.47 -49.40
N LYS A 155 -5.16 -58.07 -49.87
CA LYS A 155 -6.45 -57.97 -49.16
C LYS A 155 -6.70 -56.63 -48.48
N GLY A 156 -7.57 -55.87 -49.15
CA GLY A 156 -8.07 -54.60 -48.66
C GLY A 156 -8.83 -54.73 -47.35
N SER A 157 -8.83 -53.63 -46.61
CA SER A 157 -9.91 -53.28 -45.71
C SER A 157 -9.80 -51.79 -45.37
N SER A 158 -10.87 -51.07 -45.63
CA SER A 158 -11.08 -49.68 -45.29
C SER A 158 -10.98 -49.45 -43.78
N ARG A 159 -10.02 -48.61 -43.33
CA ARG A 159 -10.16 -47.67 -42.20
C ARG A 159 -8.82 -46.99 -41.94
N GLY A 160 -8.65 -45.78 -42.48
CA GLY A 160 -7.66 -44.86 -41.96
C GLY A 160 -8.08 -44.41 -40.54
N PRO A 161 -7.14 -44.21 -39.61
CA PRO A 161 -7.47 -43.62 -38.33
C PRO A 161 -7.90 -42.16 -38.56
N SER A 162 -9.18 -41.89 -38.32
CA SER A 162 -9.73 -40.55 -38.16
C SER A 162 -9.06 -39.91 -36.95
N PHE A 163 -8.08 -39.02 -37.17
CA PHE A 163 -7.59 -38.12 -36.14
C PHE A 163 -8.63 -37.00 -35.98
N SER A 164 -9.56 -37.17 -35.05
CA SER A 164 -10.38 -36.08 -34.55
C SER A 164 -9.49 -35.20 -33.68
N ILE A 165 -9.08 -34.05 -34.21
CA ILE A 165 -8.53 -32.96 -33.39
C ILE A 165 -9.75 -32.26 -32.78
N GLU A 166 -10.20 -32.77 -31.63
CA GLU A 166 -10.99 -31.97 -30.71
C GLU A 166 -10.02 -30.93 -30.11
N GLY A 167 -9.89 -29.80 -30.81
CA GLY A 167 -9.23 -28.63 -30.25
C GLY A 167 -10.10 -28.11 -29.12
N ASP A 168 -9.58 -28.19 -27.89
CA ASP A 168 -10.19 -27.61 -26.69
C ASP A 168 -10.42 -26.10 -26.92
N SER A 169 -11.64 -25.75 -27.32
CA SER A 169 -12.08 -24.39 -27.60
C SER A 169 -12.12 -23.51 -26.35
N ARG A 170 -11.83 -24.06 -25.16
CA ARG A 170 -11.86 -23.35 -23.88
C ARG A 170 -10.60 -22.54 -23.59
N ASN A 171 -9.53 -22.73 -24.37
CA ASN A 171 -8.25 -22.06 -24.15
C ASN A 171 -8.15 -20.69 -24.86
N TYR A 172 -9.02 -20.41 -25.83
CA TYR A 172 -8.97 -19.14 -26.57
C TYR A 172 -9.59 -17.99 -25.77
N ASP A 173 -10.67 -18.25 -25.03
CA ASP A 173 -11.33 -17.24 -24.19
C ASP A 173 -10.41 -16.79 -23.05
N GLU A 174 -9.69 -17.72 -22.40
CA GLU A 174 -8.71 -17.39 -21.35
C GLU A 174 -7.50 -16.63 -21.89
N LEU A 175 -7.07 -16.91 -23.14
CA LEU A 175 -6.00 -16.17 -23.80
C LEU A 175 -6.44 -14.75 -24.18
N GLU A 176 -7.68 -14.56 -24.61
CA GLU A 176 -8.24 -13.26 -24.95
C GLU A 176 -8.41 -12.38 -23.70
N GLU A 177 -8.84 -12.97 -22.58
CA GLU A 177 -8.93 -12.27 -21.29
C GLU A 177 -7.55 -11.88 -20.74
N GLN A 178 -6.54 -12.76 -20.88
CA GLN A 178 -5.16 -12.45 -20.52
C GLN A 178 -4.55 -11.36 -21.41
N LEU A 179 -4.87 -11.35 -22.70
CA LEU A 179 -4.40 -10.32 -23.63
C LEU A 179 -5.02 -8.95 -23.27
N ALA A 180 -6.33 -8.90 -23.04
CA ALA A 180 -7.04 -7.69 -22.64
C ALA A 180 -6.52 -7.12 -21.31
N PHE A 181 -6.21 -7.99 -20.34
CA PHE A 181 -5.60 -7.58 -19.09
C PHE A 181 -4.19 -6.99 -19.29
N SER A 182 -3.39 -7.58 -20.18
CA SER A 182 -2.04 -7.07 -20.50
C SER A 182 -2.07 -5.70 -21.18
N GLU A 183 -3.05 -5.46 -22.06
CA GLU A 183 -3.22 -4.18 -22.75
C GLU A 183 -3.66 -3.07 -21.78
N GLN A 184 -4.58 -3.36 -20.85
CA GLN A 184 -4.97 -2.43 -19.80
C GLN A 184 -3.80 -2.05 -18.89
N LEU A 185 -2.95 -3.03 -18.55
CA LEU A 185 -1.74 -2.80 -17.74
C LEU A 185 -0.75 -1.88 -18.46
N ASN A 186 -0.54 -2.09 -19.77
CA ASN A 186 0.34 -1.24 -20.57
C ASN A 186 -0.17 0.19 -20.70
N ILE A 187 -1.49 0.40 -20.87
CA ILE A 187 -2.09 1.73 -20.90
C ILE A 187 -1.90 2.44 -19.55
N ARG A 188 -2.11 1.73 -18.44
CA ARG A 188 -1.96 2.29 -17.09
C ARG A 188 -0.51 2.63 -16.75
N LEU A 189 0.45 1.82 -17.23
CA LEU A 189 1.89 2.11 -17.16
C LEU A 189 2.26 3.34 -18.00
N ALA A 190 1.69 3.51 -19.19
CA ALA A 190 1.95 4.67 -20.05
C ALA A 190 1.42 5.98 -19.44
N LEU A 191 0.27 5.94 -18.76
CA LEU A 191 -0.30 7.10 -18.06
C LEU A 191 0.49 7.51 -16.81
N LEU A 192 1.15 6.57 -16.14
CA LEU A 192 2.01 6.86 -14.98
C LEU A 192 3.40 7.39 -15.36
N ALA A 193 3.76 7.33 -16.65
CA ALA A 193 5.03 7.80 -17.18
C ALA A 193 4.99 9.23 -17.74
N GLN A 194 3.80 9.87 -17.75
CA GLN A 194 3.61 11.30 -18.06
C GLN A 194 3.58 12.13 -16.78
#